data_AF-A0A2H6N2E4-F1
#
_entry.id   AF-A0A2H6N2E4-F1
#
_cell.length_a   1.000
_cell.length_b   1.000
_cell.length_c   1.000
_cell.angle_alpha   90.00
_cell.angle_beta   90.00
_cell.angle_gamma   90.00
#
_symmetry.space_group_name_H-M   'P 1'
#
loop_
_entity.id
_entity.type
_entity.pdbx_description
1 polymer ?
#
loop_
_entity_poly.entity_id
_entity_poly.type
_entity_poly.pdbx_seq_one_letter_code
_entity_poly.pdbx_strand_id
1 'polypeptide(L)'
;EYDKEFVPYQHHHKEFKFNLSQIPEGEAVTAAEFRIYKDCVFGGFKNQTFLISIYQVLQEYQNRDSNLFMLDTRIVWASEEGWLEFDITATSNMWVINPQHNLGLQMSVVTRDGLSINPREAGLIGRDGPYDKQPFMVAFF
;
A
#
# COMPACT_ATOMS: atom_id res chain seq x y z
N GLU A 1 40.73 5.89 -2.10
CA GLU A 1 39.64 5.14 -1.46
C GLU A 1 38.39 5.99 -1.48
N TYR A 2 37.33 5.51 -2.13
CA TYR A 2 36.03 6.19 -2.20
C TYR A 2 35.09 5.46 -1.24
N ASP A 3 34.99 5.92 0.00
CA ASP A 3 33.83 5.61 0.83
C ASP A 3 32.70 6.56 0.43
N LYS A 4 31.93 6.14 -0.58
CA LYS A 4 30.56 6.60 -0.70
C LYS A 4 29.75 5.82 0.32
N GLU A 5 29.54 6.43 1.48
CA GLU A 5 28.43 6.06 2.35
C GLU A 5 27.15 6.15 1.51
N PHE A 6 26.69 4.99 1.02
CA PHE A 6 25.35 4.85 0.51
C PHE A 6 24.42 5.07 1.68
N VAL A 7 23.94 6.32 1.82
CA VAL A 7 22.84 6.62 2.72
C VAL A 7 21.68 5.72 2.28
N PRO A 8 21.22 4.76 3.11
CA PRO A 8 20.08 3.96 2.73
C PRO A 8 18.89 4.89 2.83
N TYR A 9 18.41 5.38 1.69
CA TYR A 9 17.01 5.77 1.59
C TYR A 9 16.23 4.50 1.92
N GLN A 10 15.96 4.29 3.21
CA GLN A 10 15.00 3.29 3.64
C GLN A 10 13.68 3.80 3.12
N HIS A 11 13.36 3.36 1.90
CA HIS A 11 12.07 3.38 1.30
C HIS A 11 11.09 2.74 2.29
N HIS A 12 10.53 3.55 3.20
CA HIS A 12 9.54 3.13 4.20
C HIS A 12 8.18 2.91 3.53
N HIS A 13 8.17 2.21 2.41
CA HIS A 13 6.97 1.88 1.68
C HIS A 13 6.84 0.37 1.54
N LYS A 14 5.60 -0.10 1.43
CA LYS A 14 5.30 -1.52 1.27
C LYS A 14 4.62 -1.78 -0.05
N GLU A 15 5.10 -2.80 -0.76
CA GLU A 15 4.61 -3.14 -2.09
C GLU A 15 3.66 -4.34 -2.05
N PHE A 16 2.62 -4.30 -2.89
CA PHE A 16 1.64 -5.36 -3.02
C PHE A 16 1.34 -5.63 -4.50
N LYS A 17 1.60 -6.85 -4.95
CA LYS A 17 1.23 -7.33 -6.30
C LYS A 17 0.12 -8.38 -6.18
N PHE A 18 -0.95 -8.20 -6.94
CA PHE A 18 -2.11 -9.09 -6.99
C PHE A 18 -2.24 -9.71 -8.37
N ASN A 19 -2.67 -10.97 -8.43
CA ASN A 19 -2.94 -11.66 -9.69
C ASN A 19 -4.42 -11.48 -10.05
N LEU A 20 -4.70 -10.76 -11.14
CA LEU A 20 -6.05 -10.50 -11.64
C LEU A 20 -6.51 -11.52 -12.71
N SER A 21 -5.73 -12.58 -12.97
CA SER A 21 -6.08 -13.60 -13.98
C SER A 21 -7.34 -14.41 -13.67
N GLN A 22 -7.93 -14.23 -12.47
CA GLN A 22 -9.19 -14.84 -12.08
C GLN A 22 -10.41 -14.10 -12.62
N ILE A 23 -10.24 -12.86 -13.10
CA ILE A 23 -11.30 -12.06 -13.72
C ILE A 23 -11.42 -12.53 -15.18
N PRO A 24 -12.59 -13.02 -15.63
CA PRO A 24 -12.77 -13.51 -16.99
C PRO A 24 -12.51 -12.44 -18.05
N GLU A 25 -12.04 -12.87 -19.22
CA GLU A 25 -11.84 -11.96 -20.35
C GLU A 25 -13.19 -11.35 -20.80
N GLY A 26 -13.21 -10.03 -20.97
CA GLY A 26 -14.41 -9.27 -21.34
C GLY A 26 -15.24 -8.77 -20.16
N GLU A 27 -14.97 -9.24 -18.94
CA GLU A 27 -15.60 -8.69 -17.73
C GLU A 27 -14.91 -7.40 -17.28
N ALA A 28 -15.71 -6.46 -16.77
CA ALA A 28 -15.22 -5.21 -16.21
C ALA A 28 -15.23 -5.28 -14.68
N VAL A 29 -14.20 -4.71 -14.04
CA VAL A 29 -14.18 -4.60 -12.58
C VAL A 29 -15.16 -3.50 -12.18
N THR A 30 -16.25 -3.88 -11.51
CA THR A 30 -17.28 -2.93 -11.05
C THR A 30 -16.88 -2.24 -9.75
N ALA A 31 -16.16 -2.96 -8.88
CA ALA A 31 -15.54 -2.43 -7.67
C ALA A 31 -14.32 -3.29 -7.30
N ALA A 32 -13.27 -2.67 -6.77
CA ALA A 32 -12.17 -3.40 -6.16
C ALA A 32 -11.58 -2.65 -4.97
N GLU A 33 -11.26 -3.43 -3.94
CA GLU A 33 -10.75 -2.93 -2.68
C GLU A 33 -9.45 -3.64 -2.31
N PHE A 34 -8.45 -2.86 -1.94
CA PHE A 34 -7.30 -3.37 -1.20
C PHE A 34 -7.58 -3.27 0.30
N ARG A 35 -7.45 -4.39 1.02
CA ARG A 35 -7.68 -4.47 2.46
C ARG A 35 -6.40 -4.80 3.20
N ILE A 36 -6.07 -4.01 4.21
CA ILE A 36 -4.93 -4.23 5.10
C ILE A 36 -5.36 -4.05 6.55
N TYR A 37 -4.91 -4.96 7.41
CA TYR A 37 -5.23 -4.89 8.82
C TYR A 37 -4.31 -3.89 9.54
N LYS A 38 -4.92 -3.07 10.39
CA LYS A 38 -4.27 -2.12 11.28
C LYS A 38 -4.45 -2.60 12.71
N ASP A 39 -3.37 -2.87 13.41
CA ASP A 39 -3.35 -3.16 14.85
C ASP A 39 -3.18 -1.86 15.64
N CYS A 40 -3.76 -1.78 16.84
CA CYS A 40 -3.56 -0.64 17.72
C CYS A 40 -2.07 -0.49 18.12
N VAL A 41 -1.55 0.73 18.08
CA VAL A 41 -0.15 1.02 18.42
C VAL A 41 -0.07 1.61 19.82
N PHE A 42 0.52 0.85 20.75
CA PHE A 42 0.82 1.30 22.11
C PHE A 42 2.30 1.67 22.22
N GLY A 43 2.64 2.95 22.40
CA GLY A 43 4.03 3.39 22.53
C GLY A 43 4.29 4.78 21.95
N GLY A 44 5.44 4.94 21.26
CA GLY A 44 5.93 6.22 20.75
C GLY A 44 4.95 7.02 19.87
N PHE A 45 3.95 6.34 19.29
CA PHE A 45 2.92 6.96 18.45
C PHE A 45 1.52 6.97 19.08
N LYS A 46 1.34 6.65 20.37
CA LYS A 46 0.02 6.41 21.00
C LYS A 46 -1.05 7.50 20.77
N ASN A 47 -0.65 8.75 20.57
CA ASN A 47 -1.53 9.89 20.31
C ASN A 47 -1.35 10.52 18.91
N GLN A 48 -0.74 9.77 17.99
CA GLN A 48 -0.49 10.25 16.64
C GLN A 48 -1.65 9.87 15.70
N THR A 49 -1.80 10.69 14.68
CA THR A 49 -2.70 10.43 13.56
C THR A 49 -1.84 10.10 12.35
N PHE A 50 -2.20 9.04 11.65
CA PHE A 50 -1.53 8.58 10.45
C PHE A 50 -2.38 8.90 9.21
N LEU A 51 -1.74 9.45 8.19
CA LEU A 51 -2.23 9.51 6.83
C LEU A 51 -1.61 8.33 6.08
N ILE A 52 -2.44 7.36 5.71
CA ILE A 52 -2.03 6.18 4.96
C ILE A 52 -2.49 6.36 3.53
N SER A 53 -1.55 6.30 2.58
CA SER A 53 -1.84 6.51 1.16
C SER A 53 -1.45 5.30 0.34
N ILE A 54 -2.32 4.92 -0.60
CA ILE A 54 -2.10 3.86 -1.57
C ILE A 54 -1.86 4.48 -2.94
N TYR A 55 -0.85 3.98 -3.62
CA TYR A 55 -0.45 4.41 -4.95
C TYR A 55 -0.39 3.22 -5.90
N GLN A 56 -0.76 3.43 -7.15
CA GLN A 56 -0.34 2.57 -8.24
C GLN A 56 1.09 2.92 -8.65
N VAL A 57 1.92 1.90 -8.85
CA VAL A 57 3.23 2.04 -9.48
C VAL A 57 3.03 2.14 -11.00
N LEU A 58 3.38 3.28 -11.59
CA LEU A 58 3.29 3.52 -13.04
C LEU A 58 4.58 3.11 -13.77
N GLN A 59 5.72 3.32 -13.12
CA GLN A 59 7.03 2.99 -13.66
C GLN A 59 8.04 2.81 -12.53
N GLU A 60 8.80 1.71 -12.57
CA GLU A 60 9.92 1.43 -11.68
C GLU A 60 11.22 1.96 -12.31
N TYR A 61 12.16 2.43 -11.48
CA TYR A 61 13.50 2.82 -11.90
C TYR A 61 14.56 2.20 -10.98
N GLN A 62 15.71 1.82 -11.53
CA GLN A 62 16.78 1.18 -10.74
C GLN A 62 17.49 2.15 -9.78
N ASN A 63 17.47 3.45 -10.07
CA ASN A 63 18.31 4.45 -9.37
C ASN A 63 17.51 5.66 -8.85
N ARG A 64 16.18 5.60 -8.84
CA ARG A 64 15.31 6.70 -8.34
C ARG A 64 13.95 6.18 -7.92
N ASP A 65 13.20 7.04 -7.23
CA ASP A 65 11.81 6.76 -6.86
C ASP A 65 10.95 6.42 -8.08
N SER A 66 10.07 5.44 -7.90
CA SER A 66 9.07 5.04 -8.87
C SER A 66 8.11 6.20 -9.17
N ASN A 67 7.57 6.23 -10.40
CA ASN A 67 6.46 7.13 -10.71
C ASN A 67 5.18 6.56 -10.11
N LEU A 68 4.49 7.36 -9.30
CA LEU A 68 3.32 6.94 -8.54
C LEU A 68 2.07 7.72 -8.92
N PHE A 69 0.94 7.03 -8.92
CA PHE A 69 -0.37 7.64 -9.02
C PHE A 69 -1.18 7.32 -7.76
N MET A 70 -1.62 8.34 -7.02
CA MET A 70 -2.38 8.15 -5.79
C MET A 70 -3.77 7.61 -6.10
N LEU A 71 -4.14 6.52 -5.45
CA LEU A 71 -5.45 5.88 -5.60
C LEU A 71 -6.40 6.34 -4.51
N ASP A 72 -5.99 6.15 -3.26
CA ASP A 72 -6.83 6.41 -2.11
C ASP A 72 -5.98 6.75 -0.88
N THR A 73 -6.58 7.42 0.10
CA THR A 73 -5.93 7.83 1.34
C THR A 73 -6.89 7.75 2.52
N ARG A 74 -6.37 7.36 3.68
CA ARG A 74 -7.15 7.21 4.92
C ARG A 74 -6.42 7.90 6.06
N ILE A 75 -7.17 8.65 6.87
CA ILE A 75 -6.70 9.22 8.13
C ILE A 75 -7.16 8.30 9.25
N VAL A 76 -6.22 7.76 10.02
CA VAL A 76 -6.50 6.83 11.12
C VAL A 76 -5.72 7.21 12.36
N TRP A 77 -6.29 6.96 13.53
CA TRP A 77 -5.61 7.16 14.80
C TRP A 77 -4.70 5.98 15.12
N ALA A 78 -3.62 6.23 15.84
CA ALA A 78 -2.73 5.16 16.28
C ALA A 78 -3.44 4.07 17.09
N SER A 79 -4.45 4.46 17.88
CA SER A 79 -5.27 3.56 18.69
C SER A 79 -6.34 2.79 17.93
N GLU A 80 -6.66 3.17 16.69
CA GLU A 80 -7.62 2.43 15.87
C GLU A 80 -7.06 1.07 15.48
N GLU A 81 -7.96 0.09 15.45
CA GLU A 81 -7.71 -1.30 15.08
C GLU A 81 -8.83 -1.77 14.13
N GLY A 82 -8.46 -2.56 13.12
CA GLY A 82 -9.40 -3.17 12.19
C GLY A 82 -8.90 -3.19 10.75
N TRP A 83 -9.77 -3.63 9.85
CA TRP A 83 -9.50 -3.61 8.42
C TRP A 83 -9.64 -2.20 7.86
N LEU A 84 -8.58 -1.72 7.21
CA LEU A 84 -8.63 -0.55 6.36
C LEU A 84 -8.89 -1.00 4.93
N GLU A 85 -9.78 -0.29 4.25
CA GLU A 85 -10.22 -0.56 2.89
C GLU A 85 -9.78 0.61 2.01
N PHE A 86 -9.22 0.32 0.85
CA PHE A 86 -8.77 1.35 -0.10
C PHE A 86 -9.33 1.04 -1.48
N ASP A 87 -9.95 2.03 -2.13
CA ASP A 87 -10.46 1.85 -3.49
C ASP A 87 -9.29 1.72 -4.48
N ILE A 88 -9.30 0.63 -5.23
CA ILE A 88 -8.36 0.37 -6.33
C ILE A 88 -9.11 0.02 -7.63
N THR A 89 -10.38 0.41 -7.74
CA THR A 89 -11.30 0.01 -8.82
C THR A 89 -10.78 0.43 -10.19
N ALA A 90 -10.39 1.69 -10.32
CA ALA A 90 -9.89 2.24 -11.59
C ALA A 90 -8.61 1.53 -12.06
N THR A 91 -7.65 1.34 -11.16
CA THR A 91 -6.39 0.65 -11.44
C THR A 91 -6.59 -0.82 -11.75
N SER A 92 -7.51 -1.49 -11.05
CA SER A 92 -7.83 -2.90 -11.31
C SER A 92 -8.37 -3.12 -12.73
N ASN A 93 -9.26 -2.24 -13.22
CA ASN A 93 -9.69 -2.27 -14.62
C ASN A 93 -8.52 -2.12 -15.59
N MET A 94 -7.61 -1.17 -15.33
CA MET A 94 -6.44 -0.96 -16.17
C MET A 94 -5.53 -2.19 -16.23
N TRP A 95 -5.35 -2.90 -15.12
CA TRP A 95 -4.54 -4.11 -15.05
C TRP A 95 -5.21 -5.32 -15.71
N VAL A 96 -6.54 -5.42 -15.69
CA VAL A 96 -7.26 -6.46 -16.45
C VAL A 96 -7.06 -6.26 -17.95
N ILE A 97 -7.19 -5.01 -18.43
CA ILE A 97 -7.02 -4.68 -19.86
C ILE A 97 -5.56 -4.81 -20.28
N ASN A 98 -4.63 -4.39 -19.43
CA ASN A 98 -3.20 -4.37 -19.72
C ASN A 98 -2.38 -5.02 -18.60
N PRO A 99 -2.34 -6.36 -18.50
CA PRO A 99 -1.66 -7.06 -17.40
C PRO A 99 -0.16 -6.74 -17.28
N GLN A 100 0.50 -6.37 -18.38
CA GLN A 100 1.92 -5.98 -18.40
C GLN A 100 2.19 -4.67 -17.63
N HIS A 101 1.16 -3.86 -17.41
CA HIS A 101 1.25 -2.62 -16.62
C HIS A 101 0.92 -2.82 -15.14
N ASN A 102 0.69 -4.06 -14.68
CA ASN A 102 0.53 -4.38 -13.28
C ASN A 102 1.89 -4.41 -12.56
N LEU A 103 2.37 -3.23 -12.20
CA LEU A 103 3.56 -3.05 -11.35
C LEU A 103 3.22 -3.04 -9.85
N GLY A 104 1.95 -3.27 -9.50
CA GLY A 104 1.49 -3.35 -8.12
C GLY A 104 1.16 -2.02 -7.46
N LEU A 105 0.86 -2.11 -6.16
CA LEU A 105 0.57 -1.01 -5.27
C LEU A 105 1.77 -0.70 -4.38
N GLN A 106 1.90 0.57 -4.03
CA GLN A 106 2.81 1.05 -3.01
C GLN A 106 2.02 1.76 -1.92
N MET A 107 2.40 1.52 -0.66
CA MET A 107 1.81 2.15 0.51
C MET A 107 2.82 3.05 1.20
N SER A 108 2.39 4.26 1.59
CA SER A 108 3.14 5.14 2.49
C SER A 108 2.33 5.48 3.74
N VAL A 109 3.04 5.80 4.82
CA VAL A 109 2.44 6.31 6.05
C VAL A 109 3.16 7.56 6.50
N VAL A 110 2.39 8.62 6.71
CA VAL A 110 2.89 9.91 7.19
C VAL A 110 2.15 10.29 8.47
N THR A 111 2.88 10.71 9.49
CA THR A 111 2.27 11.28 10.71
C THR A 111 1.67 12.65 10.43
N ARG A 112 0.80 13.14 11.31
CA ARG A 112 0.23 14.49 11.19
C ARG A 112 1.29 15.59 11.05
N ASP A 113 2.47 15.39 11.63
CA ASP A 113 3.58 16.34 11.62
C ASP A 113 4.45 16.22 10.35
N GLY A 114 4.07 15.38 9.39
CA GLY A 114 4.75 15.22 8.10
C GLY A 114 5.89 14.21 8.10
N LEU A 115 6.13 13.50 9.20
CA LEU A 115 7.15 12.46 9.26
C LEU A 115 6.69 11.19 8.54
N SER A 116 7.44 10.76 7.52
CA SER A 116 7.28 9.45 6.89
C SER A 116 7.81 8.35 7.82
N ILE A 117 7.01 7.33 8.08
CA ILE A 117 7.34 6.24 9.00
C ILE A 117 7.13 4.88 8.35
N ASN A 118 7.73 3.84 8.92
CA ASN A 118 7.52 2.48 8.45
C ASN A 118 6.04 2.07 8.68
N PRO A 119 5.34 1.52 7.67
CA PRO A 119 3.98 1.00 7.84
C PRO A 119 3.82 0.05 9.04
N ARG A 120 4.84 -0.75 9.36
CA ARG A 120 4.85 -1.65 10.52
C ARG A 120 4.82 -0.89 11.84
N GLU A 121 5.50 0.26 11.94
CA GLU A 121 5.48 1.11 13.15
C GLU A 121 4.12 1.79 13.34
N ALA A 122 3.40 2.01 12.24
CA ALA A 122 2.00 2.43 12.27
C ALA A 122 1.03 1.29 12.58
N GLY A 123 1.50 0.07 12.86
CA GLY A 123 0.66 -1.08 13.16
C GLY A 123 0.03 -1.76 11.94
N LEU A 124 0.50 -1.48 10.73
CA LEU A 124 -0.01 -2.12 9.51
C LEU A 124 0.61 -3.51 9.33
N ILE A 125 -0.26 -4.51 9.22
CA ILE A 125 0.12 -5.92 9.12
C ILE A 125 0.32 -6.31 7.66
N GLY A 126 1.50 -6.83 7.34
CA GLY A 126 1.79 -7.34 6.00
C GLY A 126 1.70 -8.85 5.87
N ARG A 127 2.19 -9.36 4.74
CA ARG A 127 2.19 -10.79 4.39
C ARG A 127 2.91 -11.69 5.40
N ASP A 128 3.88 -11.17 6.14
CA ASP A 128 4.61 -11.92 7.18
C ASP A 128 3.88 -11.93 8.55
N GLY A 129 2.69 -11.31 8.64
CA GLY A 129 1.88 -11.28 9.85
C GLY A 129 0.97 -12.50 10.04
N PRO A 130 0.13 -12.49 11.09
CA PRO A 130 -0.87 -13.52 11.34
C PRO A 130 -1.73 -13.78 10.10
N TYR A 131 -1.95 -15.06 9.78
CA TYR A 131 -2.61 -15.48 8.54
C TYR A 131 -3.98 -14.83 8.32
N ASP A 132 -4.77 -14.71 9.38
CA ASP A 132 -6.11 -14.11 9.41
C ASP A 132 -6.10 -12.58 9.31
N LYS A 133 -4.92 -11.93 9.38
CA LYS A 133 -4.73 -10.48 9.28
C LYS A 133 -3.86 -10.07 8.08
N GLN A 134 -3.54 -11.01 7.18
CA GLN A 134 -2.73 -10.70 5.99
C GLN A 134 -3.52 -9.85 4.98
N PRO A 135 -2.85 -8.91 4.29
CA PRO A 135 -3.52 -8.03 3.35
C PRO A 135 -3.95 -8.78 2.08
N PHE A 136 -5.11 -8.41 1.56
CA PHE A 136 -5.71 -9.02 0.38
C PHE A 136 -6.43 -7.99 -0.49
N MET A 137 -6.81 -8.43 -1.68
CA MET A 137 -7.63 -7.66 -2.60
C MET A 137 -8.96 -8.39 -2.79
N VAL A 138 -10.05 -7.63 -2.88
CA VAL A 138 -11.37 -8.10 -3.29
C VAL A 138 -11.75 -7.37 -4.57
N ALA A 139 -12.32 -8.09 -5.53
CA ALA A 139 -12.88 -7.50 -6.74
C ALA A 139 -14.27 -8.07 -7.01
N PHE A 140 -15.13 -7.23 -7.59
CA PHE A 140 -16.48 -7.55 -8.01
C PHE A 140 -16.57 -7.35 -9.53
N PHE A 141 -17.13 -8.34 -10.24
CA PHE A 141 -17.31 -8.37 -11.69
C PHE A 141 -18.50 -9.27 -12.01
#